data_AF-F1KZT4-F1
#
_entry.id   AF-F1KZT4-F1
#
_cell.length_a   1.000
_cell.length_b   1.000
_cell.length_c   1.000
_cell.angle_alpha   90.00
_cell.angle_beta   90.00
_cell.angle_gamma   90.00
#
_symmetry.space_group_name_H-M   'P 1'
#
loop_
_entity.id
_entity.type
_entity.pdbx_description
1 polymer ?
#
loop_
_entity_poly.entity_id
_entity_poly.type
_entity_poly.pdbx_seq_one_letter_code
_entity_poly.pdbx_strand_id
1 'polypeptide(L)'
;MNYQNRGPSSSNSRHYNLRSRNNNISTSNIQSTRVNGTVESTKITDYFVVRKRRSISSDEESDMDTSKKRVKNEVHAGNDQVVPEAEQSENLQSQMSRWCRFAILKKLPENPLGIFATLSPDIFLTIIDRIPVARLATLAETSLEMNSLLRCYATSGTAGKRFIKETAVTGVPLNVQMTNEDPFYAWGMLLKSVTITDSASKRIDYFGVFYARYRNRCDEAGWGRCIMAFLTQWDFCECARLLHSLFKTTESGLYRAILETLDEPDGLHPDKEMKIRRRLKNLFLSHQYPDIRDASFWLSAILRMHLNTTKQAKLLYILFGPTRLNDFLEEVIDWHDLCEIPVSTLVTSKQKLGPLSDALLTLMQTRCLGSSEFVYNEADMFNLLEELTTYPQPWPFENFVALLLNRTALIPIALAFRMMHGYGEEAGQMFNAMRSLLYRWHLPVVRCLERPMRQTMITLERFQRVALMRSILMAQFDAAVEHLDELPGRQQEFLEELQATAVTSPLLRLLAMML
;
A
#
# COMPACT_ATOMS: atom_id res chain seq x y z
N MET A 1 34.91 61.00 -28.61
CA MET A 1 35.87 61.31 -27.52
C MET A 1 35.92 60.09 -26.61
N ASN A 2 36.65 59.03 -26.97
CA ASN A 2 38.03 58.74 -26.56
C ASN A 2 38.29 58.91 -25.06
N TYR A 3 38.36 57.80 -24.31
CA TYR A 3 39.61 57.35 -23.68
C TYR A 3 39.59 55.83 -23.41
N GLN A 4 40.60 55.16 -23.95
CA GLN A 4 41.05 53.80 -23.66
C GLN A 4 41.88 53.79 -22.36
N ASN A 5 41.95 52.67 -21.61
CA ASN A 5 43.13 51.77 -21.60
C ASN A 5 43.18 50.72 -20.45
N ARG A 6 43.59 49.51 -20.88
CA ARG A 6 44.51 48.51 -20.27
C ARG A 6 44.05 47.59 -19.10
N GLY A 7 44.01 46.28 -19.39
CA GLY A 7 44.17 45.15 -18.41
C GLY A 7 45.66 44.83 -18.15
N PRO A 8 46.12 43.57 -18.00
CA PRO A 8 45.55 42.34 -17.38
C PRO A 8 46.50 41.70 -16.32
N SER A 9 46.06 40.67 -15.58
CA SER A 9 46.92 39.69 -14.85
C SER A 9 46.08 38.44 -14.52
N SER A 10 46.31 37.26 -15.13
CA SER A 10 47.33 36.21 -14.95
C SER A 10 47.12 35.25 -13.77
N SER A 11 46.84 33.99 -14.12
CA SER A 11 47.31 32.72 -13.53
C SER A 11 46.91 32.32 -12.09
N ASN A 12 46.17 31.21 -11.94
CA ASN A 12 46.82 29.93 -11.64
C ASN A 12 45.86 28.71 -11.72
N SER A 13 46.26 27.79 -12.60
CA SER A 13 45.83 26.40 -12.68
C SER A 13 46.64 25.56 -11.69
N ARG A 14 46.01 24.61 -11.00
CA ARG A 14 46.70 23.47 -10.38
C ARG A 14 45.95 22.18 -10.67
N HIS A 15 46.47 21.46 -11.65
CA HIS A 15 46.42 20.01 -11.75
C HIS A 15 47.16 19.36 -10.58
N TYR A 16 46.64 18.24 -10.08
CA TYR A 16 47.46 17.10 -9.70
C TYR A 16 46.81 15.80 -10.22
N ASN A 17 47.54 15.16 -11.13
CA ASN A 17 47.40 13.76 -11.53
C ASN A 17 48.54 12.96 -10.86
N LEU A 18 48.41 11.62 -10.88
CA LEU A 18 49.37 10.53 -10.63
C LEU A 18 48.87 9.62 -9.48
N ARG A 19 48.77 8.29 -9.61
CA ARG A 19 49.24 7.37 -10.65
C ARG A 19 48.60 5.99 -10.43
N SER A 20 48.39 5.32 -11.56
CA SER A 20 48.07 3.91 -11.75
C SER A 20 49.01 2.93 -11.02
N ARG A 21 48.48 1.75 -10.66
CA ARG A 21 49.24 0.50 -10.75
C ARG A 21 48.41 -0.56 -11.48
N ASN A 22 48.94 -0.95 -12.64
CA ASN A 22 48.49 -2.04 -13.52
C ASN A 22 48.56 -3.41 -12.84
N ASN A 23 47.72 -4.33 -13.30
CA ASN A 23 48.18 -5.61 -13.86
C ASN A 23 47.13 -6.18 -14.83
N ASN A 24 47.53 -6.31 -16.10
CA ASN A 24 46.88 -7.09 -17.14
C ASN A 24 47.47 -8.51 -17.15
N ILE A 25 46.65 -9.55 -17.28
CA ILE A 25 46.97 -10.73 -18.11
C ILE A 25 45.71 -11.14 -18.88
N SER A 26 45.93 -11.48 -20.14
CA SER A 26 45.00 -11.53 -21.26
C SER A 26 44.25 -12.86 -21.44
N THR A 27 43.01 -12.73 -21.91
CA THR A 27 42.24 -13.50 -22.92
C THR A 27 42.67 -14.91 -23.35
N SER A 28 41.70 -15.83 -23.38
CA SER A 28 41.37 -16.63 -24.57
C SER A 28 39.90 -17.13 -24.55
N ASN A 29 39.26 -17.08 -25.72
CA ASN A 29 37.91 -17.57 -26.04
C ASN A 29 37.87 -19.10 -26.16
N ILE A 30 36.70 -19.72 -25.92
CA ILE A 30 36.04 -20.73 -26.79
C ILE A 30 34.63 -21.06 -26.24
N GLN A 31 33.69 -21.23 -27.18
CA GLN A 31 32.27 -21.57 -27.02
C GLN A 31 32.00 -22.86 -26.22
N SER A 32 30.95 -22.87 -25.39
CA SER A 32 30.08 -24.06 -25.27
C SER A 32 28.74 -23.72 -24.59
N THR A 33 27.67 -24.19 -25.21
CA THR A 33 26.29 -24.25 -24.75
C THR A 33 26.15 -25.08 -23.47
N ARG A 34 25.51 -24.54 -22.41
CA ARG A 34 24.64 -25.33 -21.52
C ARG A 34 23.76 -24.47 -20.63
N VAL A 35 22.47 -24.72 -20.79
CA VAL A 35 21.39 -24.43 -19.85
C VAL A 35 21.78 -24.93 -18.47
N ASN A 36 21.67 -24.08 -17.44
CA ASN A 36 21.24 -24.47 -16.10
C ASN A 36 20.91 -23.22 -15.26
N GLY A 37 19.69 -23.22 -14.72
CA GLY A 37 19.19 -22.17 -13.85
C GLY A 37 20.03 -22.05 -12.59
N THR A 38 20.43 -20.83 -12.29
CA THR A 38 20.94 -20.43 -10.98
C THR A 38 19.99 -19.37 -10.47
N VAL A 39 19.29 -19.73 -9.39
CA VAL A 39 18.58 -18.78 -8.53
C VAL A 39 19.64 -17.82 -8.02
N GLU A 40 19.53 -16.54 -8.38
CA GLU A 40 20.30 -15.47 -7.77
C GLU A 40 19.96 -15.44 -6.28
N SER A 41 20.80 -16.06 -5.45
CA SER A 41 20.82 -15.79 -4.02
C SER A 41 21.30 -14.34 -3.86
N THR A 42 20.37 -13.43 -3.60
CA THR A 42 20.69 -12.06 -3.18
C THR A 42 21.60 -12.14 -1.95
N LYS A 43 22.83 -11.63 -2.08
CA LYS A 43 23.82 -11.65 -1.00
C LYS A 43 23.38 -10.68 0.10
N ILE A 44 22.72 -11.22 1.11
CA ILE A 44 22.30 -10.53 2.35
C ILE A 44 23.46 -9.74 3.00
N THR A 45 24.71 -10.11 2.75
CA THR A 45 25.91 -9.45 3.29
C THR A 45 26.10 -8.01 2.87
N ASP A 46 25.60 -7.60 1.69
CA ASP A 46 25.85 -6.25 1.17
C ASP A 46 25.01 -5.19 1.91
N TYR A 47 23.85 -5.58 2.43
CA TYR A 47 22.94 -4.70 3.16
C TYR A 47 23.50 -4.23 4.51
N PHE A 48 24.20 -5.12 5.22
CA PHE A 48 24.68 -4.84 6.57
C PHE A 48 25.92 -3.95 6.62
N VAL A 49 26.69 -3.90 5.52
CA VAL A 49 27.85 -3.00 5.41
C VAL A 49 27.40 -1.53 5.35
N VAL A 50 26.19 -1.27 4.85
CA VAL A 50 25.66 0.07 4.60
C VAL A 50 25.17 0.79 5.87
N ARG A 51 24.74 0.07 6.92
CA ARG A 51 24.15 0.68 8.14
C ARG A 51 25.13 1.22 9.18
N LYS A 52 26.44 1.15 8.97
CA LYS A 52 27.41 1.72 9.92
C LYS A 52 27.49 3.26 9.75
N ARG A 53 26.64 4.03 10.49
CA ARG A 53 26.89 5.37 11.13
C ARG A 53 25.74 6.40 11.02
N ARG A 54 25.32 6.96 12.17
CA ARG A 54 25.35 8.38 12.60
C ARG A 54 24.39 8.56 13.78
N SER A 55 24.90 8.56 15.01
CA SER A 55 24.20 9.09 16.18
C SER A 55 24.44 10.61 16.19
N ILE A 56 23.41 11.39 15.86
CA ILE A 56 23.46 12.86 15.91
C ILE A 56 22.71 13.31 17.18
N SER A 57 23.42 14.07 18.01
CA SER A 57 22.96 14.73 19.21
C SER A 57 21.83 15.70 18.91
N SER A 58 20.79 15.63 19.74
CA SER A 58 19.58 16.45 19.75
C SER A 58 19.86 17.90 20.12
N ASP A 59 19.21 18.83 19.42
CA ASP A 59 18.79 20.14 19.93
C ASP A 59 17.56 20.60 19.11
N GLU A 60 16.35 20.48 19.65
CA GLU A 60 15.17 21.22 19.18
C GLU A 60 14.22 21.62 20.32
N GLU A 61 13.83 22.90 20.26
CA GLU A 61 12.53 23.54 20.52
C GLU A 61 11.76 23.45 21.87
N SER A 62 11.18 24.62 22.17
CA SER A 62 10.06 24.93 23.09
C SER A 62 9.17 25.94 22.32
N ASP A 63 7.86 26.07 22.40
CA ASP A 63 6.82 25.75 23.38
C ASP A 63 5.45 25.75 22.66
N MET A 64 4.46 25.02 23.18
CA MET A 64 3.03 25.29 22.94
C MET A 64 2.19 24.78 24.11
N ASP A 65 1.30 25.63 24.64
CA ASP A 65 0.45 25.28 25.78
C ASP A 65 -1.04 25.67 25.60
N THR A 66 -1.86 24.78 26.17
CA THR A 66 -3.28 24.78 26.60
C THR A 66 -4.44 25.34 25.76
N SER A 67 -5.54 24.57 25.64
CA SER A 67 -6.66 24.63 26.61
C SER A 67 -7.96 23.91 26.18
N LYS A 68 -8.63 23.35 27.19
CA LYS A 68 -9.84 22.50 27.23
C LYS A 68 -11.16 23.25 26.99
N LYS A 69 -12.24 22.54 26.62
CA LYS A 69 -13.54 22.61 27.35
C LYS A 69 -14.55 21.48 27.02
N ARG A 70 -15.20 21.05 28.11
CA ARG A 70 -16.35 20.15 28.32
C ARG A 70 -17.67 20.83 27.93
N VAL A 71 -18.70 20.07 27.53
CA VAL A 71 -20.09 20.18 28.05
C VAL A 71 -20.80 18.81 27.97
N LYS A 72 -21.57 18.53 29.03
CA LYS A 72 -22.45 17.39 29.30
C LYS A 72 -23.90 17.90 29.18
N ASN A 73 -24.86 17.08 28.76
CA ASN A 73 -26.21 17.07 29.33
C ASN A 73 -27.04 15.88 28.81
N GLU A 74 -28.05 15.56 29.58
CA GLU A 74 -28.70 14.27 29.81
C GLU A 74 -30.23 14.48 29.72
N VAL A 75 -31.01 13.37 29.80
CA VAL A 75 -32.46 13.31 30.14
C VAL A 75 -33.44 13.49 28.94
N HIS A 76 -34.54 12.74 28.67
CA HIS A 76 -35.42 11.83 29.42
C HIS A 76 -36.12 10.78 28.50
N ALA A 77 -36.72 9.77 29.13
CA ALA A 77 -37.60 8.74 28.58
C ALA A 77 -39.09 9.13 28.67
N GLY A 78 -39.97 8.48 27.88
CA GLY A 78 -41.43 8.57 28.03
C GLY A 78 -42.27 7.87 26.95
N ASN A 79 -42.73 6.67 27.30
CA ASN A 79 -43.81 5.78 26.83
C ASN A 79 -44.97 6.20 25.89
N ASP A 80 -45.48 5.13 25.24
CA ASP A 80 -46.88 4.70 25.04
C ASP A 80 -47.60 4.80 23.67
N GLN A 81 -48.40 3.74 23.48
CA GLN A 81 -49.12 3.17 22.34
C GLN A 81 -50.13 4.11 21.64
N VAL A 82 -50.54 3.74 20.41
CA VAL A 82 -51.91 3.24 20.06
C VAL A 82 -52.03 3.06 18.53
N VAL A 83 -52.65 1.94 18.14
CA VAL A 83 -53.08 1.54 16.78
C VAL A 83 -54.44 2.17 16.45
N PRO A 84 -54.75 2.48 15.18
CA PRO A 84 -55.84 1.75 14.53
C PRO A 84 -55.56 1.34 13.08
N GLU A 85 -56.09 0.16 12.74
CA GLU A 85 -56.28 -0.38 11.41
C GLU A 85 -57.17 0.51 10.53
N ALA A 86 -56.90 0.52 9.22
CA ALA A 86 -57.92 0.68 8.20
C ALA A 86 -57.47 -0.01 6.90
N GLU A 87 -58.11 -1.15 6.66
CA GLU A 87 -58.19 -1.87 5.39
C GLU A 87 -58.68 -0.94 4.26
N GLN A 88 -58.02 -0.98 3.09
CA GLN A 88 -58.59 -0.79 1.74
C GLN A 88 -57.48 -0.53 0.72
N SER A 89 -56.83 -1.59 0.20
CA SER A 89 -55.97 -1.45 -1.00
C SER A 89 -55.75 -2.75 -1.80
N GLU A 90 -56.29 -3.90 -1.39
CA GLU A 90 -55.92 -5.18 -2.03
C GLU A 90 -56.74 -5.56 -3.28
N ASN A 91 -57.80 -4.83 -3.63
CA ASN A 91 -58.71 -5.29 -4.69
C ASN A 91 -58.35 -4.81 -6.12
N LEU A 92 -57.43 -3.85 -6.29
CA LEU A 92 -56.99 -3.41 -7.63
C LEU A 92 -55.78 -4.19 -8.18
N GLN A 93 -54.85 -4.60 -7.31
CA GLN A 93 -53.66 -5.38 -7.71
C GLN A 93 -54.01 -6.83 -8.12
N SER A 94 -55.05 -7.41 -7.51
CA SER A 94 -55.50 -8.77 -7.84
C SER A 94 -56.20 -8.87 -9.20
N GLN A 95 -56.84 -7.81 -9.69
CA GLN A 95 -57.56 -7.84 -10.98
C GLN A 95 -56.65 -7.51 -12.18
N MET A 96 -55.69 -6.59 -12.02
CA MET A 96 -54.69 -6.30 -13.07
C MET A 96 -53.75 -7.48 -13.34
N SER A 97 -53.44 -8.29 -12.32
CA SER A 97 -52.52 -9.43 -12.46
C SER A 97 -53.12 -10.63 -13.24
N ARG A 98 -54.45 -10.76 -13.31
CA ARG A 98 -55.13 -11.86 -14.01
C ARG A 98 -55.38 -11.57 -15.50
N TRP A 99 -55.71 -10.33 -15.87
CA TRP A 99 -56.01 -9.97 -17.26
C TRP A 99 -54.77 -9.82 -18.14
N CYS A 100 -53.64 -9.35 -17.60
CA CYS A 100 -52.39 -9.27 -18.37
C CYS A 100 -51.74 -10.64 -18.64
N ARG A 101 -51.95 -11.64 -17.77
CA ARG A 101 -51.32 -12.96 -17.90
C ARG A 101 -51.91 -13.82 -19.03
N PHE A 102 -53.22 -13.77 -19.28
CA PHE A 102 -53.87 -14.69 -20.22
C PHE A 102 -53.90 -14.21 -21.69
N ALA A 103 -53.86 -12.91 -21.96
CA ALA A 103 -53.92 -12.38 -23.32
C ALA A 103 -52.55 -12.29 -24.00
N ILE A 104 -51.47 -12.07 -23.25
CA ILE A 104 -50.12 -11.87 -23.78
C ILE A 104 -49.43 -13.21 -24.10
N LEU A 105 -49.76 -14.29 -23.37
CA LEU A 105 -49.14 -15.61 -23.51
C LEU A 105 -49.49 -16.37 -24.81
N LYS A 106 -50.55 -16.01 -25.52
CA LYS A 106 -50.98 -16.74 -26.74
C LYS A 106 -50.33 -16.24 -28.06
N LYS A 107 -49.60 -15.13 -28.02
CA LYS A 107 -48.88 -14.56 -29.19
C LYS A 107 -47.55 -13.93 -28.81
N LEU A 108 -46.86 -14.46 -27.81
CA LEU A 108 -45.46 -14.09 -27.65
C LEU A 108 -44.70 -14.62 -28.87
N PRO A 109 -43.97 -13.77 -29.60
CA PRO A 109 -43.10 -14.27 -30.66
C PRO A 109 -42.16 -15.31 -30.05
N GLU A 110 -41.84 -16.37 -30.80
CA GLU A 110 -40.80 -17.37 -30.44
C GLU A 110 -39.38 -16.76 -30.38
N ASN A 111 -39.31 -15.44 -30.27
CA ASN A 111 -38.07 -14.73 -30.04
C ASN A 111 -37.75 -14.84 -28.54
N PRO A 112 -36.54 -15.25 -28.16
CA PRO A 112 -36.09 -15.34 -26.76
C PRO A 112 -36.13 -14.01 -25.98
N LEU A 113 -36.34 -12.87 -26.65
CA LEU A 113 -36.59 -11.56 -26.04
C LEU A 113 -38.08 -11.32 -25.70
N GLY A 114 -38.97 -12.23 -26.06
CA GLY A 114 -40.41 -12.12 -25.81
C GLY A 114 -41.02 -10.84 -26.37
N ILE A 115 -41.77 -10.09 -25.53
CA ILE A 115 -42.43 -8.84 -25.94
C ILE A 115 -41.42 -7.79 -26.39
N PHE A 116 -40.19 -7.79 -25.85
CA PHE A 116 -39.17 -6.81 -26.22
C PHE A 116 -38.74 -6.96 -27.69
N ALA A 117 -38.91 -8.14 -28.29
CA ALA A 117 -38.67 -8.34 -29.72
C ALA A 117 -39.59 -7.52 -30.62
N THR A 118 -40.74 -7.06 -30.09
CA THR A 118 -41.71 -6.25 -30.84
C THR A 118 -41.41 -4.76 -30.80
N LEU A 119 -40.49 -4.32 -29.94
CA LEU A 119 -40.09 -2.92 -29.81
C LEU A 119 -39.06 -2.56 -30.88
N SER A 120 -39.12 -1.32 -31.39
CA SER A 120 -38.04 -0.81 -32.21
C SER A 120 -36.75 -0.65 -31.36
N PRO A 121 -35.56 -0.77 -31.97
CA PRO A 121 -34.30 -0.57 -31.26
C PRO A 121 -34.22 0.75 -30.49
N ASP A 122 -34.78 1.84 -31.04
CA ASP A 122 -34.77 3.16 -30.42
C ASP A 122 -35.65 3.23 -29.16
N ILE A 123 -36.85 2.64 -29.21
CA ILE A 123 -37.75 2.57 -28.05
C ILE A 123 -37.10 1.71 -26.97
N PHE A 124 -36.50 0.58 -27.35
CA PHE A 124 -35.80 -0.28 -26.42
C PHE A 124 -34.65 0.44 -25.72
N LEU A 125 -33.77 1.11 -26.47
CA LEU A 125 -32.67 1.90 -25.90
C LEU A 125 -33.18 3.02 -24.98
N THR A 126 -34.27 3.69 -25.34
CA THR A 126 -34.90 4.71 -24.51
C THR A 126 -35.41 4.14 -23.18
N ILE A 127 -35.97 2.92 -23.19
CA ILE A 127 -36.38 2.21 -21.97
C ILE A 127 -35.15 1.85 -21.13
N ILE A 128 -34.11 1.27 -21.74
CA ILE A 128 -32.87 0.88 -21.05
C ILE A 128 -32.22 2.09 -20.37
N ASP A 129 -32.17 3.26 -21.03
CA ASP A 129 -31.62 4.50 -20.47
C ASP A 129 -32.37 5.03 -19.24
N ARG A 130 -33.61 4.58 -18.99
CA ARG A 130 -34.42 4.96 -17.82
C ARG A 130 -34.35 3.97 -16.67
N ILE A 131 -33.89 2.74 -16.91
CA ILE A 131 -33.77 1.71 -15.87
C ILE A 131 -32.48 1.94 -15.08
N PRO A 132 -32.50 1.92 -13.73
CA PRO A 132 -31.28 2.03 -12.92
C PRO A 132 -30.24 0.96 -13.30
N VAL A 133 -28.96 1.34 -13.37
CA VAL A 133 -27.87 0.46 -13.82
C VAL A 133 -27.78 -0.83 -13.01
N ALA A 134 -27.96 -0.76 -11.70
CA ALA A 134 -28.00 -1.95 -10.84
C ALA A 134 -29.10 -2.96 -11.25
N ARG A 135 -30.24 -2.47 -11.76
CA ARG A 135 -31.32 -3.33 -12.28
C ARG A 135 -31.00 -3.87 -13.68
N LEU A 136 -30.25 -3.11 -14.49
CA LEU A 136 -29.74 -3.61 -15.76
C LEU A 136 -28.77 -4.78 -15.56
N ALA A 137 -27.95 -4.75 -14.51
CA ALA A 137 -27.07 -5.88 -14.17
C ALA A 137 -27.88 -7.15 -13.91
N THR A 138 -28.93 -7.07 -13.09
CA THR A 138 -29.85 -8.19 -12.85
C THR A 138 -30.57 -8.64 -14.13
N LEU A 139 -30.98 -7.69 -14.98
CA LEU A 139 -31.65 -8.00 -16.25
C LEU A 139 -30.72 -8.71 -17.24
N ALA A 140 -29.42 -8.41 -17.24
CA ALA A 140 -28.43 -9.09 -18.07
C ALA A 140 -28.27 -10.58 -17.73
N GLU A 141 -28.71 -11.01 -16.55
CA GLU A 141 -28.62 -12.39 -16.09
C GLU A 141 -29.87 -13.22 -16.43
N THR A 142 -30.95 -12.61 -16.99
CA THR A 142 -32.22 -13.32 -17.20
C THR A 142 -32.26 -14.18 -18.46
N SER A 143 -31.54 -13.80 -19.53
CA SER A 143 -31.44 -14.59 -20.77
C SER A 143 -30.19 -14.22 -21.58
N LEU A 144 -29.76 -15.12 -22.47
CA LEU A 144 -28.57 -14.91 -23.31
C LEU A 144 -28.75 -13.73 -24.27
N GLU A 145 -29.95 -13.53 -24.78
CA GLU A 145 -30.27 -12.50 -25.75
C GLU A 145 -30.40 -11.13 -25.07
N MET A 146 -30.95 -11.09 -23.87
CA MET A 146 -30.94 -9.88 -23.05
C MET A 146 -29.50 -9.50 -22.66
N ASN A 147 -28.67 -10.50 -22.30
CA ASN A 147 -27.25 -10.32 -22.03
C ASN A 147 -26.54 -9.69 -23.24
N SER A 148 -26.75 -10.25 -24.43
CA SER A 148 -26.15 -9.76 -25.69
C SER A 148 -26.58 -8.32 -26.01
N LEU A 149 -27.87 -8.01 -25.86
CA LEU A 149 -28.37 -6.64 -26.05
C LEU A 149 -27.75 -5.64 -25.07
N LEU A 150 -27.70 -5.99 -23.78
CA LEU A 150 -27.14 -5.12 -22.75
C LEU A 150 -25.62 -4.99 -22.87
N ARG A 151 -24.93 -6.02 -23.37
CA ARG A 151 -23.50 -5.96 -23.74
C ARG A 151 -23.27 -4.95 -24.86
N CYS A 152 -24.09 -4.98 -25.91
CA CYS A 152 -24.04 -3.99 -26.99
C CYS A 152 -24.34 -2.57 -26.46
N TYR A 153 -25.36 -2.44 -25.61
CA TYR A 153 -25.71 -1.18 -24.96
C TYR A 153 -24.54 -0.63 -24.14
N ALA A 154 -23.91 -1.40 -23.26
CA ALA A 154 -22.85 -0.91 -22.38
C ALA A 154 -21.64 -0.35 -23.15
N THR A 155 -21.40 -0.82 -24.39
CA THR A 155 -20.38 -0.26 -25.30
C THR A 155 -20.88 0.85 -26.24
N SER A 156 -22.14 1.24 -26.16
CA SER A 156 -22.74 2.25 -27.02
C SER A 156 -22.38 3.68 -26.59
N GLY A 157 -22.57 4.64 -27.50
CA GLY A 157 -22.38 6.06 -27.19
C GLY A 157 -23.38 6.60 -26.16
N THR A 158 -24.60 6.05 -26.10
CA THR A 158 -25.64 6.46 -25.13
C THR A 158 -25.28 6.01 -23.72
N ALA A 159 -24.89 4.74 -23.55
CA ALA A 159 -24.36 4.24 -22.29
C ALA A 159 -23.13 5.03 -21.82
N GLY A 160 -22.23 5.40 -22.73
CA GLY A 160 -21.08 6.25 -22.40
C GLY A 160 -21.47 7.63 -21.87
N LYS A 161 -22.44 8.30 -22.50
CA LYS A 161 -22.96 9.59 -22.01
C LYS A 161 -23.62 9.43 -20.64
N ARG A 162 -24.37 8.34 -20.44
CA ARG A 162 -25.01 8.02 -19.17
C ARG A 162 -23.99 7.75 -18.07
N PHE A 163 -22.98 6.92 -18.33
CA PHE A 163 -21.88 6.63 -17.42
C PHE A 163 -21.21 7.91 -16.93
N ILE A 164 -20.83 8.81 -17.84
CA ILE A 164 -20.21 10.09 -17.49
C ILE A 164 -21.16 10.94 -16.66
N LYS A 165 -22.44 11.02 -17.04
CA LYS A 165 -23.45 11.84 -16.32
C LYS A 165 -23.69 11.33 -14.89
N GLU A 166 -23.85 10.02 -14.72
CA GLU A 166 -24.12 9.42 -13.40
C GLU A 166 -22.90 9.47 -12.49
N THR A 167 -21.69 9.32 -13.04
CA THR A 167 -20.45 9.34 -12.27
C THR A 167 -19.89 10.74 -12.01
N ALA A 168 -20.32 11.76 -12.76
CA ALA A 168 -19.89 13.15 -12.54
C ALA A 168 -20.38 13.74 -11.21
N VAL A 169 -21.44 13.18 -10.62
CA VAL A 169 -22.09 13.72 -9.41
C VAL A 169 -21.45 13.18 -8.13
N THR A 170 -20.61 12.14 -8.22
CA THR A 170 -20.20 11.36 -7.06
C THR A 170 -18.72 11.48 -6.76
N GLY A 171 -18.37 12.36 -5.82
CA GLY A 171 -17.16 12.21 -5.02
C GLY A 171 -17.46 11.26 -3.86
N VAL A 172 -17.54 9.95 -4.12
CA VAL A 172 -17.80 8.97 -3.05
C VAL A 172 -16.53 8.84 -2.21
N PRO A 173 -16.57 9.15 -0.90
CA PRO A 173 -15.40 8.99 -0.05
C PRO A 173 -14.91 7.54 -0.06
N LEU A 174 -13.61 7.32 -0.20
CA LEU A 174 -12.99 5.99 -0.32
C LEU A 174 -13.27 5.06 0.87
N ASN A 175 -13.61 5.62 2.03
CA ASN A 175 -13.93 4.91 3.27
C ASN A 175 -15.40 4.47 3.41
N VAL A 176 -16.25 4.73 2.40
CA VAL A 176 -17.65 4.30 2.40
C VAL A 176 -17.79 2.97 1.69
N GLN A 177 -18.52 2.04 2.30
CA GLN A 177 -18.84 0.74 1.72
C GLN A 177 -19.50 0.89 0.34
N MET A 178 -19.12 0.05 -0.62
CA MET A 178 -19.68 0.07 -1.97
C MET A 178 -21.10 -0.51 -1.95
N THR A 179 -22.08 0.24 -2.46
CA THR A 179 -23.49 -0.17 -2.52
C THR A 179 -24.05 -0.03 -3.94
N ASN A 180 -25.27 -0.52 -4.17
CA ASN A 180 -25.95 -0.35 -5.46
C ASN A 180 -26.31 1.11 -5.80
N GLU A 181 -26.18 2.04 -4.84
CA GLU A 181 -26.38 3.47 -5.05
C GLU A 181 -25.11 4.16 -5.57
N ASP A 182 -23.94 3.53 -5.37
CA ASP A 182 -22.67 3.97 -5.95
C ASP A 182 -22.69 3.70 -7.47
N PRO A 183 -22.68 4.75 -8.31
CA PRO A 183 -22.75 4.57 -9.76
C PRO A 183 -21.58 3.73 -10.29
N PHE A 184 -20.37 3.91 -9.76
CA PHE A 184 -19.22 3.16 -10.22
C PHE A 184 -19.35 1.67 -9.90
N TYR A 185 -19.81 1.36 -8.69
CA TYR A 185 -20.09 -0.02 -8.29
C TYR A 185 -21.19 -0.65 -9.18
N ALA A 186 -22.30 0.06 -9.39
CA ALA A 186 -23.40 -0.42 -10.22
C ALA A 186 -22.96 -0.70 -11.67
N TRP A 187 -22.13 0.18 -12.25
CA TRP A 187 -21.55 -0.03 -13.59
C TRP A 187 -20.58 -1.20 -13.63
N GLY A 188 -19.72 -1.38 -12.62
CA GLY A 188 -18.84 -2.54 -12.52
C GLY A 188 -19.63 -3.86 -12.44
N MET A 189 -20.73 -3.88 -11.68
CA MET A 189 -21.66 -5.01 -11.63
C MET A 189 -22.33 -5.26 -12.99
N LEU A 190 -22.79 -4.22 -13.69
CA LEU A 190 -23.34 -4.37 -15.04
C LEU A 190 -22.33 -4.99 -16.00
N LEU A 191 -21.09 -4.47 -16.03
CA LEU A 191 -20.01 -5.01 -16.88
C LEU A 191 -19.72 -6.48 -16.56
N LYS A 192 -19.78 -6.85 -15.28
CA LYS A 192 -19.64 -8.25 -14.83
C LYS A 192 -20.79 -9.10 -15.37
N SER A 193 -22.03 -8.68 -15.16
CA SER A 193 -23.23 -9.44 -15.58
C SER A 193 -23.31 -9.60 -17.09
N VAL A 194 -23.04 -8.55 -17.88
CA VAL A 194 -23.07 -8.63 -19.36
C VAL A 194 -21.93 -9.47 -19.94
N THR A 195 -20.94 -9.86 -19.15
CA THR A 195 -19.82 -10.71 -19.58
C THR A 195 -19.77 -12.06 -18.86
N ILE A 196 -20.83 -12.44 -18.14
CA ILE A 196 -20.85 -13.64 -17.28
C ILE A 196 -20.67 -14.96 -18.06
N THR A 197 -21.06 -14.98 -19.34
CA THR A 197 -20.93 -16.15 -20.23
C THR A 197 -19.59 -16.22 -20.95
N ASP A 198 -18.74 -15.19 -20.82
CA ASP A 198 -17.46 -15.11 -21.51
C ASP A 198 -16.34 -15.78 -20.69
N SER A 199 -15.28 -16.21 -21.39
CA SER A 199 -14.05 -16.60 -20.73
C SER A 199 -13.37 -15.39 -20.06
N ALA A 200 -12.62 -15.62 -18.98
CA ALA A 200 -11.92 -14.55 -18.26
C ALA A 200 -11.10 -13.60 -19.16
N SER A 201 -10.43 -14.15 -20.20
CA SER A 201 -9.71 -13.34 -21.18
C SER A 201 -10.62 -12.36 -21.93
N LYS A 202 -11.77 -12.82 -22.42
CA LYS A 202 -12.74 -11.96 -23.13
C LYS A 202 -13.36 -10.92 -22.20
N ARG A 203 -13.61 -11.30 -20.93
CA ARG A 203 -14.10 -10.39 -19.88
C ARG A 203 -13.09 -9.25 -19.63
N ILE A 204 -11.81 -9.60 -19.51
CA ILE A 204 -10.70 -8.63 -19.36
C ILE A 204 -10.59 -7.71 -20.57
N ASP A 205 -10.65 -8.24 -21.79
CA ASP A 205 -10.57 -7.45 -23.02
C ASP A 205 -11.76 -6.48 -23.11
N TYR A 206 -12.97 -6.94 -22.81
CA TYR A 206 -14.18 -6.13 -22.80
C TYR A 206 -14.09 -4.99 -21.78
N PHE A 207 -13.67 -5.29 -20.54
CA PHE A 207 -13.45 -4.27 -19.52
C PHE A 207 -12.36 -3.28 -19.95
N GLY A 208 -11.27 -3.76 -20.54
CA GLY A 208 -10.18 -2.94 -21.05
C GLY A 208 -10.64 -1.92 -22.10
N VAL A 209 -11.50 -2.34 -23.04
CA VAL A 209 -12.09 -1.44 -24.05
C VAL A 209 -12.97 -0.37 -23.39
N PHE A 210 -13.81 -0.77 -22.44
CA PHE A 210 -14.67 0.17 -21.71
C PHE A 210 -13.84 1.17 -20.90
N TYR A 211 -12.85 0.69 -20.15
CA TYR A 211 -11.94 1.50 -19.35
C TYR A 211 -11.15 2.49 -20.21
N ALA A 212 -10.51 2.03 -21.30
CA ALA A 212 -9.72 2.90 -22.18
C ALA A 212 -10.56 4.06 -22.74
N ARG A 213 -11.82 3.80 -23.08
CA ARG A 213 -12.73 4.79 -23.66
C ARG A 213 -13.15 5.89 -22.68
N TYR A 214 -13.29 5.59 -21.39
CA TYR A 214 -13.90 6.50 -20.41
C TYR A 214 -12.98 6.93 -19.26
N ARG A 215 -11.79 6.35 -19.10
CA ARG A 215 -10.88 6.60 -17.96
C ARG A 215 -10.56 8.06 -17.67
N ASN A 216 -10.37 8.89 -18.71
CA ASN A 216 -9.95 10.29 -18.55
C ASN A 216 -11.12 11.24 -18.25
N ARG A 217 -12.34 10.71 -18.08
CA ARG A 217 -13.57 11.50 -17.92
C ARG A 217 -14.21 11.33 -16.55
N CYS A 218 -13.63 10.50 -15.69
CA CYS A 218 -14.19 10.14 -14.40
C CYS A 218 -13.10 10.07 -13.34
N ASP A 219 -13.51 10.12 -12.08
CA ASP A 219 -12.63 10.02 -10.92
C ASP A 219 -11.95 8.64 -10.81
N GLU A 220 -10.68 8.61 -10.39
CA GLU A 220 -9.88 7.39 -10.30
C GLU A 220 -10.30 6.51 -9.13
N ALA A 221 -10.74 7.11 -8.02
CA ALA A 221 -11.27 6.36 -6.88
C ALA A 221 -12.59 5.67 -7.26
N GLY A 222 -13.43 6.36 -8.01
CA GLY A 222 -14.59 5.77 -8.69
C GLY A 222 -14.22 4.59 -9.59
N TRP A 223 -13.22 4.72 -10.47
CA TRP A 223 -12.76 3.60 -11.29
C TRP A 223 -12.28 2.41 -10.47
N GLY A 224 -11.60 2.65 -9.36
CA GLY A 224 -11.23 1.61 -8.42
C GLY A 224 -12.45 0.82 -7.92
N ARG A 225 -13.52 1.52 -7.52
CA ARG A 225 -14.80 0.90 -7.11
C ARG A 225 -15.44 0.07 -8.22
N CYS A 226 -15.42 0.58 -9.46
CA CYS A 226 -15.89 -0.14 -10.65
C CYS A 226 -15.08 -1.42 -10.91
N ILE A 227 -13.75 -1.36 -10.78
CA ILE A 227 -12.86 -2.53 -10.90
C ILE A 227 -13.18 -3.57 -9.82
N MET A 228 -13.32 -3.16 -8.55
CA MET A 228 -13.63 -4.08 -7.45
C MET A 228 -14.98 -4.77 -7.62
N ALA A 229 -16.00 -4.03 -8.07
CA ALA A 229 -17.31 -4.60 -8.41
C ALA A 229 -17.21 -5.62 -9.55
N PHE A 230 -16.47 -5.28 -10.62
CA PHE A 230 -16.29 -6.15 -11.78
C PHE A 230 -15.56 -7.47 -11.42
N LEU A 231 -14.56 -7.37 -10.55
CA LEU A 231 -13.72 -8.47 -10.07
C LEU A 231 -14.31 -9.22 -8.86
N THR A 232 -15.48 -8.83 -8.37
CA THR A 232 -16.08 -9.50 -7.21
C THR A 232 -16.18 -11.02 -7.46
N GLN A 233 -15.67 -11.84 -6.53
CA GLN A 233 -15.60 -13.31 -6.62
C GLN A 233 -14.67 -13.89 -7.70
N TRP A 234 -13.79 -13.08 -8.31
CA TRP A 234 -12.72 -13.61 -9.14
C TRP A 234 -11.59 -14.16 -8.26
N ASP A 235 -10.83 -15.11 -8.78
CA ASP A 235 -9.59 -15.53 -8.13
C ASP A 235 -8.47 -14.49 -8.32
N PHE A 236 -7.46 -14.55 -7.45
CA PHE A 236 -6.36 -13.58 -7.46
C PHE A 236 -5.51 -13.63 -8.75
N CYS A 237 -5.40 -14.78 -9.41
CA CYS A 237 -4.65 -14.90 -10.65
C CYS A 237 -5.37 -14.17 -11.79
N GLU A 238 -6.70 -14.28 -11.88
CA GLU A 238 -7.50 -13.55 -12.85
C GLU A 238 -7.53 -12.04 -12.56
N CYS A 239 -7.60 -11.63 -11.29
CA CYS A 239 -7.46 -10.23 -10.86
C CYS A 239 -6.11 -9.65 -11.32
N ALA A 240 -5.01 -10.41 -11.17
CA ALA A 240 -3.69 -10.00 -11.62
C ALA A 240 -3.62 -9.87 -13.15
N ARG A 241 -4.27 -10.77 -13.90
CA ARG A 241 -4.38 -10.63 -15.36
C ARG A 241 -5.12 -9.36 -15.79
N LEU A 242 -6.17 -8.97 -15.07
CA LEU A 242 -6.82 -7.67 -15.32
C LEU A 242 -5.85 -6.52 -15.05
N LEU A 243 -5.16 -6.52 -13.89
CA LEU A 243 -4.16 -5.49 -13.55
C LEU A 243 -3.11 -5.34 -14.65
N HIS A 244 -2.52 -6.45 -15.09
CA HIS A 244 -1.55 -6.45 -16.18
C HIS A 244 -2.13 -5.94 -17.50
N SER A 245 -3.38 -6.28 -17.83
CA SER A 245 -4.06 -5.76 -19.03
C SER A 245 -4.27 -4.24 -18.97
N LEU A 246 -4.74 -3.73 -17.82
CA LEU A 246 -4.91 -2.29 -17.58
C LEU A 246 -3.57 -1.54 -17.67
N PHE A 247 -2.48 -2.20 -17.31
CA PHE A 247 -1.15 -1.61 -17.33
C PHE A 247 -0.49 -1.69 -18.71
N LYS A 248 -0.80 -2.75 -19.47
CA LYS A 248 -0.32 -2.97 -20.84
C LYS A 248 -1.03 -2.10 -21.87
N THR A 249 -2.31 -1.78 -21.67
CA THR A 249 -3.04 -0.89 -22.59
C THR A 249 -2.28 0.42 -22.73
N THR A 250 -1.71 0.61 -23.93
CA THR A 250 -0.61 1.55 -24.26
C THR A 250 -0.93 3.01 -23.94
N GLU A 251 -2.21 3.32 -23.78
CA GLU A 251 -2.71 4.65 -23.47
C GLU A 251 -2.71 4.97 -21.96
N SER A 252 -2.68 3.96 -21.07
CA SER A 252 -2.81 4.21 -19.62
C SER A 252 -1.67 5.07 -19.07
N GLY A 253 -0.49 5.01 -19.69
CA GLY A 253 0.72 5.75 -19.35
C GLY A 253 1.26 5.46 -17.95
N LEU A 254 0.51 4.76 -17.10
CA LEU A 254 0.80 4.56 -15.68
C LEU A 254 1.96 3.60 -15.49
N TYR A 255 1.90 2.43 -16.13
CA TYR A 255 2.97 1.44 -16.02
C TYR A 255 4.30 1.98 -16.56
N ARG A 256 4.26 2.67 -17.71
CA ARG A 256 5.44 3.34 -18.26
C ARG A 256 5.95 4.42 -17.31
N ALA A 257 5.08 5.28 -16.77
CA ALA A 257 5.46 6.29 -15.81
C ALA A 257 6.07 5.69 -14.54
N ILE A 258 5.54 4.57 -14.04
CA ILE A 258 6.11 3.83 -12.92
C ILE A 258 7.53 3.38 -13.27
N LEU A 259 7.72 2.66 -14.39
CA LEU A 259 9.05 2.17 -14.77
C LEU A 259 10.05 3.32 -14.94
N GLU A 260 9.70 4.37 -15.67
CA GLU A 260 10.56 5.55 -15.88
C GLU A 260 10.92 6.21 -14.54
N THR A 261 9.94 6.46 -13.68
CA THR A 261 10.17 7.11 -12.37
C THR A 261 11.01 6.23 -11.44
N LEU A 262 10.88 4.90 -11.54
CA LEU A 262 11.67 3.98 -10.73
C LEU A 262 13.13 3.86 -11.20
N ASP A 263 13.40 4.07 -12.50
CA ASP A 263 14.74 4.05 -13.08
C ASP A 263 15.47 5.41 -12.95
N GLU A 264 14.73 6.50 -12.78
CA GLU A 264 15.27 7.85 -12.57
C GLU A 264 15.65 8.11 -11.10
N PRO A 265 16.53 9.08 -10.79
CA PRO A 265 16.82 9.50 -9.41
C PRO A 265 15.58 9.95 -8.64
N ASP A 266 15.61 9.76 -7.32
CA ASP A 266 14.51 10.15 -6.42
C ASP A 266 14.33 11.66 -6.36
N GLY A 267 13.07 12.10 -6.35
CA GLY A 267 12.73 13.52 -6.29
C GLY A 267 13.01 14.28 -7.59
N LEU A 268 13.46 13.61 -8.66
CA LEU A 268 13.69 14.25 -9.96
C LEU A 268 12.38 14.70 -10.61
N HIS A 269 11.29 13.93 -10.42
CA HIS A 269 9.98 14.20 -11.03
C HIS A 269 8.87 14.13 -9.98
N PRO A 270 8.80 15.11 -9.05
CA PRO A 270 7.84 15.08 -7.93
C PRO A 270 6.38 14.98 -8.41
N ASP A 271 6.03 15.63 -9.53
CA ASP A 271 4.69 15.54 -10.12
C ASP A 271 4.34 14.13 -10.59
N LYS A 272 5.30 13.43 -11.21
CA LYS A 272 5.10 12.06 -11.69
C LYS A 272 4.97 11.11 -10.50
N GLU A 273 5.82 11.26 -9.49
CA GLU A 273 5.79 10.46 -8.26
C GLU A 273 4.43 10.62 -7.54
N MET A 274 3.99 11.86 -7.33
CA MET A 274 2.70 12.13 -6.67
C MET A 274 1.50 11.72 -7.53
N LYS A 275 1.63 11.78 -8.85
CA LYS A 275 0.63 11.19 -9.75
C LYS A 275 0.58 9.67 -9.55
N ILE A 276 1.70 8.95 -9.62
CA ILE A 276 1.76 7.50 -9.39
C ILE A 276 1.13 7.13 -8.04
N ARG A 277 1.53 7.82 -6.96
CA ARG A 277 0.97 7.66 -5.61
C ARG A 277 -0.55 7.74 -5.62
N ARG A 278 -1.12 8.83 -6.13
CA ARG A 278 -2.57 9.06 -6.17
C ARG A 278 -3.28 8.01 -7.02
N ARG A 279 -2.79 7.74 -8.23
CA ARG A 279 -3.43 6.81 -9.17
C ARG A 279 -3.50 5.39 -8.60
N LEU A 280 -2.39 4.86 -8.11
CA LEU A 280 -2.36 3.51 -7.55
C LEU A 280 -3.20 3.38 -6.28
N LYS A 281 -3.12 4.39 -5.39
CA LYS A 281 -3.92 4.38 -4.16
C LYS A 281 -5.42 4.44 -4.46
N ASN A 282 -5.85 5.35 -5.32
CA ASN A 282 -7.26 5.51 -5.66
C ASN A 282 -7.81 4.32 -6.44
N LEU A 283 -7.03 3.73 -7.35
CA LEU A 283 -7.48 2.57 -8.11
C LEU A 283 -7.53 1.30 -7.24
N PHE A 284 -6.56 1.07 -6.34
CA PHE A 284 -6.37 -0.25 -5.72
C PHE A 284 -6.07 -0.30 -4.23
N LEU A 285 -5.63 0.76 -3.55
CA LEU A 285 -5.12 0.61 -2.17
C LEU A 285 -5.95 1.33 -1.10
N SER A 286 -6.74 2.33 -1.48
CA SER A 286 -7.52 3.14 -0.53
C SER A 286 -8.94 2.63 -0.29
N HIS A 287 -9.34 1.52 -0.93
CA HIS A 287 -10.70 0.99 -0.78
C HIS A 287 -10.89 0.27 0.54
N GLN A 288 -12.12 0.31 1.06
CA GLN A 288 -12.51 -0.53 2.18
C GLN A 288 -12.75 -1.96 1.68
N TYR A 289 -11.79 -2.84 1.96
CA TYR A 289 -11.88 -4.27 1.63
C TYR A 289 -12.64 -5.03 2.72
N PRO A 290 -13.67 -5.83 2.36
CA PRO A 290 -14.34 -6.71 3.31
C PRO A 290 -13.40 -7.82 3.84
N ASP A 291 -12.50 -8.29 2.99
CA ASP A 291 -11.51 -9.30 3.31
C ASP A 291 -10.10 -8.69 3.30
N ILE A 292 -9.36 -8.91 4.37
CA ILE A 292 -7.98 -8.44 4.49
C ILE A 292 -7.06 -8.99 3.40
N ARG A 293 -7.39 -10.17 2.87
CA ARG A 293 -6.67 -10.79 1.75
C ARG A 293 -6.70 -9.93 0.50
N ASP A 294 -7.78 -9.20 0.24
CA ASP A 294 -7.89 -8.37 -0.96
C ASP A 294 -6.89 -7.21 -0.90
N ALA A 295 -6.79 -6.52 0.24
CA ALA A 295 -5.83 -5.44 0.45
C ALA A 295 -4.38 -5.94 0.29
N SER A 296 -4.07 -7.10 0.90
CA SER A 296 -2.76 -7.77 0.79
C SER A 296 -2.43 -8.15 -0.65
N PHE A 297 -3.42 -8.69 -1.38
CA PHE A 297 -3.27 -9.07 -2.77
C PHE A 297 -2.91 -7.86 -3.64
N TRP A 298 -3.69 -6.78 -3.57
CA TRP A 298 -3.48 -5.61 -4.42
C TRP A 298 -2.13 -4.96 -4.18
N LEU A 299 -1.73 -4.81 -2.91
CA LEU A 299 -0.42 -4.28 -2.58
C LEU A 299 0.71 -5.19 -3.11
N SER A 300 0.60 -6.50 -2.91
CA SER A 300 1.60 -7.45 -3.42
C SER A 300 1.65 -7.47 -4.95
N ALA A 301 0.51 -7.49 -5.63
CA ALA A 301 0.43 -7.54 -7.09
C ALA A 301 1.05 -6.29 -7.73
N ILE A 302 0.85 -5.12 -7.12
CA ILE A 302 1.47 -3.86 -7.58
C ILE A 302 3.00 -3.87 -7.35
N LEU A 303 3.48 -4.35 -6.21
CA LEU A 303 4.92 -4.39 -5.98
C LEU A 303 5.61 -5.45 -6.85
N ARG A 304 4.97 -6.60 -7.09
CA ARG A 304 5.55 -7.72 -7.86
C ARG A 304 5.39 -7.60 -9.38
N MET A 305 5.15 -6.40 -9.93
CA MET A 305 5.06 -6.16 -11.37
C MET A 305 6.43 -6.22 -12.08
N HIS A 306 7.09 -7.38 -12.06
CA HIS A 306 8.44 -7.61 -12.58
C HIS A 306 9.49 -6.61 -12.07
N LEU A 307 9.30 -6.12 -10.84
CA LEU A 307 10.23 -5.21 -10.16
C LEU A 307 11.18 -6.02 -9.27
N ASN A 308 12.46 -5.68 -9.29
CA ASN A 308 13.42 -6.18 -8.29
C ASN A 308 13.15 -5.53 -6.91
N THR A 309 13.77 -6.04 -5.85
CA THR A 309 13.54 -5.57 -4.48
C THR A 309 13.80 -4.06 -4.30
N THR A 310 14.85 -3.51 -4.93
CA THR A 310 15.13 -2.07 -4.95
C THR A 310 13.98 -1.25 -5.51
N LYS A 311 13.47 -1.64 -6.69
CA LYS A 311 12.32 -0.97 -7.31
C LYS A 311 11.04 -1.15 -6.49
N GLN A 312 10.88 -2.29 -5.81
CA GLN A 312 9.76 -2.52 -4.89
C GLN A 312 9.84 -1.58 -3.68
N ALA A 313 11.01 -1.44 -3.05
CA ALA A 313 11.24 -0.56 -1.93
C ALA A 313 10.99 0.91 -2.30
N LYS A 314 11.52 1.34 -3.45
CA LYS A 314 11.27 2.68 -4.00
C LYS A 314 9.79 2.91 -4.28
N LEU A 315 9.09 1.96 -4.92
CA LEU A 315 7.66 2.09 -5.17
C LEU A 315 6.85 2.13 -3.86
N LEU A 316 7.23 1.33 -2.87
CA LEU A 316 6.63 1.34 -1.54
C LEU A 316 6.80 2.71 -0.85
N TYR A 317 7.99 3.32 -0.95
CA TYR A 317 8.24 4.68 -0.48
C TYR A 317 7.43 5.70 -1.28
N ILE A 318 7.33 5.54 -2.60
CA ILE A 318 6.45 6.38 -3.45
C ILE A 318 5.00 6.28 -2.98
N LEU A 319 4.52 5.12 -2.52
CA LEU A 319 3.12 4.96 -2.13
C LEU A 319 2.82 5.46 -0.70
N PHE A 320 3.75 5.28 0.24
CA PHE A 320 3.48 5.43 1.67
C PHE A 320 4.50 6.26 2.45
N GLY A 321 5.61 6.68 1.83
CA GLY A 321 6.58 7.57 2.46
C GLY A 321 5.99 8.95 2.78
N PRO A 322 6.62 9.70 3.70
CA PRO A 322 6.14 11.01 4.13
C PRO A 322 6.06 12.00 2.96
N THR A 323 5.25 13.04 3.14
CA THR A 323 5.16 14.18 2.22
C THR A 323 5.53 15.47 2.93
N ARG A 324 5.96 16.45 2.13
CA ARG A 324 6.13 17.83 2.52
C ARG A 324 5.48 18.75 1.49
N LEU A 325 5.29 20.00 1.86
CA LEU A 325 4.96 21.05 0.89
C LEU A 325 6.27 21.60 0.31
N ASN A 326 6.35 21.72 -1.01
CA ASN A 326 7.47 22.39 -1.68
C ASN A 326 7.31 23.94 -1.63
N ASP A 327 8.26 24.66 -2.22
CA ASP A 327 8.23 26.13 -2.29
C ASP A 327 6.99 26.71 -3.01
N PHE A 328 6.31 25.88 -3.80
CA PHE A 328 5.07 26.22 -4.51
C PHE A 328 3.79 25.79 -3.76
N LEU A 329 3.92 25.35 -2.51
CA LEU A 329 2.82 24.82 -1.68
C LEU A 329 2.15 23.55 -2.27
N GLU A 330 2.89 22.83 -3.11
CA GLU A 330 2.45 21.55 -3.65
C GLU A 330 2.95 20.41 -2.78
N GLU A 331 2.08 19.44 -2.53
CA GLU A 331 2.45 18.22 -1.81
C GLU A 331 3.39 17.37 -2.67
N VAL A 332 4.57 17.08 -2.15
CA VAL A 332 5.59 16.24 -2.77
C VAL A 332 6.10 15.19 -1.79
N ILE A 333 6.68 14.10 -2.32
CA ILE A 333 7.29 13.06 -1.49
C ILE A 333 8.56 13.62 -0.83
N ASP A 334 8.69 13.41 0.47
CA ASP A 334 9.90 13.77 1.19
C ASP A 334 10.84 12.57 1.25
N TRP A 335 11.83 12.57 0.36
CA TRP A 335 12.84 11.50 0.25
C TRP A 335 13.95 11.58 1.31
N HIS A 336 14.08 12.72 1.99
CA HIS A 336 15.19 12.97 2.93
C HIS A 336 14.76 13.00 4.39
N ASP A 337 13.48 13.26 4.67
CA ASP A 337 12.94 13.33 6.04
C ASP A 337 13.35 12.15 6.93
N LEU A 338 13.18 10.92 6.44
CA LEU A 338 13.52 9.71 7.18
C LEU A 338 15.03 9.38 7.17
N CYS A 339 15.82 10.05 6.34
CA CYS A 339 17.27 9.86 6.25
C CYS A 339 18.04 10.82 7.18
N GLU A 340 17.50 12.01 7.43
CA GLU A 340 18.21 13.09 8.12
C GLU A 340 17.79 13.25 9.58
N ILE A 341 16.49 13.08 9.88
CA ILE A 341 15.91 13.43 11.18
C ILE A 341 15.43 12.16 11.90
N PRO A 342 16.03 11.80 13.06
CA PRO A 342 15.50 10.75 13.91
C PRO A 342 14.11 11.09 14.45
N VAL A 343 13.19 10.13 14.44
CA VAL A 343 11.85 10.31 15.03
C VAL A 343 11.94 10.27 16.55
N SER A 344 11.68 11.41 17.19
CA SER A 344 11.77 11.57 18.63
C SER A 344 10.49 11.16 19.39
N THR A 345 9.31 11.35 18.79
CA THR A 345 8.02 11.14 19.47
C THR A 345 7.15 10.04 18.84
N LEU A 346 6.24 9.47 19.63
CA LEU A 346 5.27 8.50 19.14
C LEU A 346 4.34 9.09 18.07
N VAL A 347 3.98 10.37 18.20
CA VAL A 347 3.06 11.05 17.27
C VAL A 347 3.73 11.21 15.91
N THR A 348 4.95 11.76 15.87
CA THR A 348 5.70 11.93 14.63
C THR A 348 6.04 10.58 14.00
N SER A 349 6.38 9.58 14.82
CA SER A 349 6.59 8.21 14.36
C SER A 349 5.34 7.62 13.68
N LYS A 350 4.16 7.74 14.29
CA LYS A 350 2.90 7.25 13.70
C LYS A 350 2.53 7.99 12.41
N GLN A 351 2.79 9.29 12.34
CA GLN A 351 2.47 10.08 11.15
C GLN A 351 3.41 9.76 9.98
N LYS A 352 4.73 9.72 10.23
CA LYS A 352 5.75 9.55 9.19
C LYS A 352 5.98 8.09 8.80
N LEU A 353 6.05 7.17 9.78
CA LEU A 353 6.40 5.76 9.58
C LEU A 353 5.20 4.81 9.67
N GLY A 354 4.09 5.25 10.25
CA GLY A 354 2.87 4.44 10.39
C GLY A 354 2.36 3.87 9.06
N PRO A 355 2.16 4.70 8.00
CA PRO A 355 1.69 4.22 6.70
C PRO A 355 2.59 3.15 6.07
N LEU A 356 3.92 3.31 6.16
CA LEU A 356 4.88 2.31 5.69
C LEU A 356 4.81 1.01 6.52
N SER A 357 4.70 1.14 7.83
CA SER A 357 4.56 0.00 8.74
C SER A 357 3.27 -0.79 8.48
N ASP A 358 2.18 -0.09 8.19
CA ASP A 358 0.89 -0.67 7.82
C ASP A 358 0.95 -1.42 6.49
N ALA A 359 1.64 -0.84 5.50
CA ALA A 359 1.84 -1.50 4.21
C ALA A 359 2.68 -2.79 4.38
N LEU A 360 3.75 -2.76 5.17
CA LEU A 360 4.55 -3.95 5.47
C LEU A 360 3.76 -5.02 6.23
N LEU A 361 2.93 -4.64 7.22
CA LEU A 361 2.04 -5.58 7.89
C LEU A 361 1.02 -6.20 6.91
N THR A 362 0.49 -5.39 6.00
CA THR A 362 -0.45 -5.83 4.95
C THR A 362 0.22 -6.85 4.02
N LEU A 363 1.50 -6.68 3.71
CA LEU A 363 2.29 -7.66 2.96
C LEU A 363 2.52 -8.96 3.73
N MET A 364 2.73 -8.92 5.05
CA MET A 364 2.85 -10.15 5.86
C MET A 364 1.59 -11.02 5.83
N GLN A 365 0.43 -10.42 5.57
CA GLN A 365 -0.85 -11.13 5.48
C GLN A 365 -1.04 -11.85 4.15
N THR A 366 -0.15 -11.63 3.16
CA THR A 366 -0.18 -12.34 1.86
C THR A 366 -0.02 -13.86 2.00
N ARG A 367 0.53 -14.35 3.12
CA ARG A 367 0.55 -15.79 3.46
C ARG A 367 -0.85 -16.45 3.45
N CYS A 368 -1.92 -15.67 3.53
CA CYS A 368 -3.30 -16.12 3.49
C CYS A 368 -3.90 -16.18 2.07
N LEU A 369 -3.15 -15.82 1.02
CA LEU A 369 -3.64 -15.75 -0.37
C LEU A 369 -3.71 -17.12 -1.07
N GLY A 370 -2.93 -18.11 -0.61
CA GLY A 370 -2.89 -19.45 -1.21
C GLY A 370 -2.15 -19.55 -2.57
N SER A 371 -1.92 -18.44 -3.28
CA SER A 371 -1.09 -18.40 -4.50
C SER A 371 0.34 -17.97 -4.17
N SER A 372 1.32 -18.83 -4.47
CA SER A 372 2.73 -18.60 -4.11
C SER A 372 3.36 -17.38 -4.79
N GLU A 373 2.84 -16.94 -5.94
CA GLU A 373 3.43 -15.84 -6.71
C GLU A 373 3.25 -14.47 -6.01
N PHE A 374 2.21 -14.31 -5.21
CA PHE A 374 1.87 -13.09 -4.48
C PHE A 374 2.17 -13.18 -2.98
N VAL A 375 2.75 -14.28 -2.51
CA VAL A 375 3.10 -14.45 -1.09
C VAL A 375 4.48 -13.87 -0.84
N TYR A 376 4.55 -12.92 0.10
CA TYR A 376 5.80 -12.49 0.71
C TYR A 376 6.15 -13.44 1.86
N ASN A 377 7.23 -14.22 1.68
CA ASN A 377 7.79 -15.02 2.76
C ASN A 377 8.65 -14.15 3.70
N GLU A 378 9.14 -14.71 4.80
CA GLU A 378 9.93 -13.94 5.78
C GLU A 378 11.23 -13.36 5.20
N ALA A 379 11.86 -14.05 4.25
CA ALA A 379 13.06 -13.56 3.57
C ALA A 379 12.74 -12.42 2.60
N ASP A 380 11.63 -12.51 1.85
CA ASP A 380 11.15 -11.42 0.99
C ASP A 380 10.86 -10.17 1.82
N MET A 381 10.17 -10.35 2.97
CA MET A 381 9.86 -9.28 3.90
C MET A 381 11.12 -8.66 4.49
N PHE A 382 12.09 -9.48 4.89
CA PHE A 382 13.38 -9.02 5.40
C PHE A 382 14.13 -8.20 4.35
N ASN A 383 14.30 -8.73 3.14
CA ASN A 383 15.01 -8.05 2.06
C ASN A 383 14.33 -6.72 1.68
N LEU A 384 13.00 -6.68 1.60
CA LEU A 384 12.26 -5.45 1.32
C LEU A 384 12.42 -4.41 2.44
N LEU A 385 12.38 -4.85 3.70
CA LEU A 385 12.58 -4.00 4.87
C LEU A 385 14.00 -3.39 4.89
N GLU A 386 15.01 -4.22 4.63
CA GLU A 386 16.41 -3.79 4.54
C GLU A 386 16.57 -2.76 3.42
N GLU A 387 16.14 -3.11 2.21
CA GLU A 387 16.22 -2.23 1.05
C GLU A 387 15.52 -0.88 1.31
N LEU A 388 14.27 -0.90 1.80
CA LEU A 388 13.48 0.30 2.12
C LEU A 388 14.19 1.25 3.09
N THR A 389 14.87 0.70 4.10
CA THR A 389 15.52 1.49 5.15
C THR A 389 16.96 1.85 4.82
N THR A 390 17.46 1.38 3.68
CA THR A 390 18.74 1.80 3.09
C THR A 390 18.57 2.73 1.88
N TYR A 391 17.34 2.90 1.40
CA TYR A 391 16.99 3.67 0.22
C TYR A 391 16.22 4.95 0.59
N PRO A 392 16.47 6.11 -0.07
CA PRO A 392 17.54 6.35 -1.03
C PRO A 392 18.91 6.50 -0.36
N GLN A 393 18.91 6.79 0.93
CA GLN A 393 20.08 6.76 1.81
C GLN A 393 19.73 5.97 3.08
N PRO A 394 20.74 5.49 3.84
CA PRO A 394 20.49 4.76 5.08
C PRO A 394 19.77 5.64 6.09
N TRP A 395 18.65 5.14 6.62
CA TRP A 395 17.94 5.83 7.68
C TRP A 395 18.73 5.79 8.99
N PRO A 396 18.57 6.77 9.88
CA PRO A 396 18.98 6.65 11.27
C PRO A 396 18.44 5.37 11.87
N PHE A 397 19.24 4.74 12.73
CA PHE A 397 18.91 3.45 13.30
C PHE A 397 17.62 3.50 14.12
N GLU A 398 17.37 4.63 14.78
CA GLU A 398 16.15 4.94 15.52
C GLU A 398 14.91 4.95 14.61
N ASN A 399 15.02 5.44 13.38
CA ASN A 399 13.91 5.45 12.42
C ASN A 399 13.54 4.04 11.97
N PHE A 400 14.55 3.21 11.71
CA PHE A 400 14.36 1.79 11.43
C PHE A 400 13.66 1.09 12.60
N VAL A 401 14.13 1.31 13.83
CA VAL A 401 13.52 0.71 15.02
C VAL A 401 12.11 1.23 15.26
N ALA A 402 11.87 2.52 15.07
CA ALA A 402 10.56 3.14 15.22
C ALA A 402 9.54 2.61 14.20
N LEU A 403 9.96 2.32 12.97
CA LEU A 403 9.13 1.62 11.97
C LEU A 403 8.66 0.26 12.52
N LEU A 404 9.57 -0.53 13.10
CA LEU A 404 9.23 -1.83 13.70
C LEU A 404 8.31 -1.69 14.93
N LEU A 405 8.49 -0.64 15.74
CA LEU A 405 7.64 -0.39 16.91
C LEU A 405 6.21 0.01 16.53
N ASN A 406 6.01 0.68 15.39
CA ASN A 406 4.67 0.97 14.88
C ASN A 406 3.89 -0.32 14.62
N ARG A 407 4.54 -1.38 14.12
CA ARG A 407 3.93 -2.70 13.92
C ARG A 407 4.88 -3.81 14.41
N THR A 408 4.78 -4.14 15.70
CA THR A 408 5.68 -5.07 16.40
C THR A 408 5.74 -6.49 15.81
N ALA A 409 4.79 -6.87 14.95
CA ALA A 409 4.84 -8.11 14.19
C ALA A 409 6.03 -8.20 13.21
N LEU A 410 6.66 -7.07 12.87
CA LEU A 410 7.86 -7.02 12.02
C LEU A 410 9.15 -7.34 12.78
N ILE A 411 9.16 -7.16 14.11
CA ILE A 411 10.34 -7.34 14.96
C ILE A 411 10.95 -8.75 14.85
N PRO A 412 10.16 -9.86 14.88
CA PRO A 412 10.72 -11.20 14.77
C PRO A 412 11.48 -11.43 13.48
N ILE A 413 10.97 -10.93 12.35
CA ILE A 413 11.63 -11.04 11.04
C ILE A 413 12.97 -10.32 11.09
N ALA A 414 12.98 -9.07 11.54
CA ALA A 414 14.19 -8.24 11.56
C ALA A 414 15.30 -8.79 12.48
N LEU A 415 14.93 -9.25 13.69
CA LEU A 415 15.88 -9.79 14.66
C LEU A 415 16.35 -11.20 14.30
N ALA A 416 15.44 -12.10 13.92
CA ALA A 416 15.81 -13.49 13.65
C ALA A 416 16.77 -13.59 12.46
N PHE A 417 16.50 -12.86 11.37
CA PHE A 417 17.38 -12.85 10.20
C PHE A 417 18.78 -12.31 10.54
N ARG A 418 18.89 -11.25 11.34
CA ARG A 418 20.19 -10.74 11.82
C ARG A 418 20.96 -11.80 12.59
N MET A 419 20.30 -12.48 13.53
CA MET A 419 20.92 -13.54 14.32
C MET A 419 21.36 -14.73 13.45
N MET A 420 20.53 -15.15 12.49
CA MET A 420 20.85 -16.24 11.57
C MET A 420 22.05 -15.92 10.66
N HIS A 421 22.26 -14.65 10.32
CA HIS A 421 23.34 -14.19 9.45
C HIS A 421 24.56 -13.64 10.20
N GLY A 422 24.64 -13.84 11.53
CA GLY A 422 25.81 -13.47 12.33
C GLY A 422 25.88 -12.00 12.77
N TYR A 423 24.82 -11.21 12.54
CA TYR A 423 24.73 -9.80 12.95
C TYR A 423 24.11 -9.66 14.35
N GLY A 424 24.61 -10.46 15.29
CA GLY A 424 24.07 -10.51 16.64
C GLY A 424 24.26 -9.21 17.42
N GLU A 425 25.36 -8.49 17.18
CA GLU A 425 25.62 -7.19 17.82
C GLU A 425 24.55 -6.15 17.43
N GLU A 426 24.24 -6.04 16.13
CA GLU A 426 23.17 -5.15 15.63
C GLU A 426 21.81 -5.55 16.21
N ALA A 427 21.50 -6.84 16.31
CA ALA A 427 20.27 -7.31 16.94
C ALA A 427 20.17 -6.89 18.42
N GLY A 428 21.29 -6.91 19.15
CA GLY A 428 21.37 -6.38 20.53
C GLY A 428 21.13 -4.87 20.59
N GLN A 429 21.76 -4.12 19.69
CA GLN A 429 21.56 -2.67 19.57
C GLN A 429 20.11 -2.32 19.20
N MET A 430 19.49 -3.07 18.29
CA MET A 430 18.08 -2.90 17.93
C MET A 430 17.17 -3.04 19.15
N PHE A 431 17.37 -4.09 19.95
CA PHE A 431 16.60 -4.29 21.18
C PHE A 431 16.82 -3.13 22.16
N ASN A 432 18.06 -2.66 22.30
CA ASN A 432 18.36 -1.54 23.19
C ASN A 432 17.65 -0.25 22.75
N ALA A 433 17.71 0.07 21.44
CA ALA A 433 17.02 1.22 20.86
C ALA A 433 15.49 1.10 20.99
N MET A 434 14.91 -0.10 20.81
CA MET A 434 13.47 -0.34 21.01
C MET A 434 13.07 0.00 22.44
N ARG A 435 13.86 -0.48 23.42
CA ARG A 435 13.66 -0.20 24.83
C ARG A 435 13.71 1.30 25.12
N SER A 436 14.76 2.00 24.70
CA SER A 436 14.93 3.43 24.94
C SER A 436 13.79 4.25 24.32
N LEU A 437 13.40 3.95 23.07
CA LEU A 437 12.29 4.63 22.40
C LEU A 437 10.95 4.39 23.08
N LEU A 438 10.63 3.15 23.45
CA LEU A 438 9.38 2.83 24.16
C LEU A 438 9.32 3.54 25.53
N TYR A 439 10.45 3.64 26.23
CA TYR A 439 10.54 4.37 27.49
C TYR A 439 10.24 5.86 27.30
N ARG A 440 10.91 6.51 26.33
CA ARG A 440 10.70 7.93 25.97
C ARG A 440 9.28 8.21 25.48
N TRP A 441 8.66 7.25 24.80
CA TRP A 441 7.26 7.35 24.36
C TRP A 441 6.24 7.04 25.46
N HIS A 442 6.71 6.79 26.69
CA HIS A 442 5.88 6.40 27.83
C HIS A 442 4.99 5.17 27.56
N LEU A 443 5.49 4.23 26.76
CA LEU A 443 4.82 2.98 26.46
C LEU A 443 5.36 1.84 27.33
N PRO A 444 4.50 0.88 27.75
CA PRO A 444 4.92 -0.24 28.59
C PRO A 444 5.84 -1.21 27.81
N VAL A 445 7.16 -1.09 28.03
CA VAL A 445 8.21 -1.84 27.32
C VAL A 445 7.93 -3.34 27.27
N VAL A 446 7.66 -3.96 28.42
CA VAL A 446 7.40 -5.41 28.52
C VAL A 446 6.18 -5.80 27.68
N ARG A 447 5.08 -5.05 27.78
CA ARG A 447 3.84 -5.36 27.04
C ARG A 447 4.04 -5.24 25.53
N CYS A 448 4.85 -4.29 25.07
CA CYS A 448 5.13 -4.09 23.66
C CYS A 448 6.07 -5.16 23.09
N LEU A 449 7.08 -5.59 23.87
CA LEU A 449 8.17 -6.45 23.37
C LEU A 449 8.05 -7.93 23.75
N GLU A 450 7.24 -8.31 24.75
CA GLU A 450 7.18 -9.72 25.19
C GLU A 450 6.82 -10.68 24.05
N ARG A 451 5.70 -10.43 23.36
CA ARG A 451 5.25 -11.29 22.27
C ARG A 451 6.25 -11.38 21.11
N PRO A 452 6.74 -10.28 20.52
CA PRO A 452 7.68 -10.37 19.42
C PRO A 452 9.01 -11.02 19.85
N MET A 453 9.55 -10.70 21.03
CA MET A 453 10.80 -11.32 21.50
C MET A 453 10.64 -12.81 21.77
N ARG A 454 9.52 -13.24 22.36
CA ARG A 454 9.20 -14.66 22.52
C ARG A 454 9.16 -15.37 21.17
N GLN A 455 8.52 -14.76 20.16
CA GLN A 455 8.48 -15.31 18.80
C GLN A 455 9.89 -15.42 18.20
N THR A 456 10.72 -14.39 18.34
CA THR A 456 12.13 -14.41 17.91
C THR A 456 12.88 -15.58 18.57
N MET A 457 12.77 -15.71 19.90
CA MET A 457 13.47 -16.78 20.64
C MET A 457 13.02 -18.17 20.19
N ILE A 458 11.73 -18.37 19.88
CA ILE A 458 11.22 -19.64 19.37
C ILE A 458 11.83 -19.98 18.00
N THR A 459 11.95 -18.99 17.11
CA THR A 459 12.52 -19.17 15.77
C THR A 459 14.02 -19.51 15.81
N LEU A 460 14.76 -18.99 16.80
CA LEU A 460 16.21 -19.17 16.90
C LEU A 460 16.62 -20.53 17.48
N GLU A 461 17.76 -21.03 17.02
CA GLU A 461 18.43 -22.17 17.64
C GLU A 461 19.03 -21.80 19.01
N ARG A 462 19.31 -22.81 19.85
CA ARG A 462 19.78 -22.59 21.23
C ARG A 462 21.02 -21.69 21.29
N PHE A 463 22.02 -21.93 20.45
CA PHE A 463 23.24 -21.13 20.46
C PHE A 463 22.98 -19.67 20.02
N GLN A 464 22.03 -19.46 19.08
CA GLN A 464 21.62 -18.13 18.62
C GLN A 464 20.84 -17.39 19.71
N ARG A 465 19.99 -18.09 20.49
CA ARG A 465 19.30 -17.48 21.64
C ARG A 465 20.28 -16.96 22.68
N VAL A 466 21.30 -17.75 23.01
CA VAL A 466 22.36 -17.35 23.94
C VAL A 466 23.15 -16.16 23.38
N ALA A 467 23.50 -16.20 22.09
CA ALA A 467 24.18 -15.10 21.43
C ALA A 467 23.35 -13.80 21.43
N LEU A 468 22.05 -13.88 21.14
CA LEU A 468 21.15 -12.73 21.19
C LEU A 468 21.08 -12.15 22.60
N MET A 469 20.89 -13.00 23.62
CA MET A 469 20.83 -12.55 25.02
C MET A 469 22.14 -11.85 25.43
N ARG A 470 23.29 -12.41 25.04
CA ARG A 470 24.59 -11.77 25.27
C ARG A 470 24.67 -10.41 24.58
N SER A 471 24.31 -10.32 23.32
CA SER A 471 24.35 -9.06 22.57
C SER A 471 23.43 -7.98 23.16
N ILE A 472 22.25 -8.36 23.65
CA ILE A 472 21.33 -7.44 24.34
C ILE A 472 21.99 -6.85 25.59
N LEU A 473 22.59 -7.72 26.42
CA LEU A 473 23.25 -7.28 27.66
C LEU A 473 24.47 -6.39 27.37
N MET A 474 25.26 -6.73 26.35
CA MET A 474 26.39 -5.90 25.92
C MET A 474 25.92 -4.54 25.39
N ALA A 475 24.91 -4.49 24.52
CA ALA A 475 24.39 -3.23 23.99
C ALA A 475 23.83 -2.30 25.10
N GLN A 476 23.19 -2.87 26.13
CA GLN A 476 22.75 -2.11 27.30
C GLN A 476 23.91 -1.58 28.13
N PHE A 477 24.94 -2.40 28.34
CA PHE A 477 26.14 -2.00 29.06
C PHE A 477 26.88 -0.88 28.32
N ASP A 478 27.12 -1.04 27.03
CA ASP A 478 27.83 -0.08 26.19
C ASP A 478 27.11 1.28 26.17
N ALA A 479 25.77 1.28 26.02
CA ALA A 479 24.99 2.51 26.05
C ALA A 479 25.05 3.23 27.42
N ALA A 480 25.03 2.49 28.52
CA ALA A 480 25.16 3.08 29.85
C ALA A 480 26.55 3.67 30.09
N VAL A 481 27.61 3.01 29.60
CA VAL A 481 29.00 3.48 29.70
C VAL A 481 29.21 4.74 28.85
N GLU A 482 28.68 4.77 27.62
CA GLU A 482 28.80 5.93 26.73
C GLU A 482 28.25 7.22 27.39
N HIS A 483 27.09 7.14 28.04
CA HIS A 483 26.53 8.29 28.76
C HIS A 483 27.27 8.61 30.07
N LEU A 484 27.88 7.62 30.72
CA LEU A 484 28.66 7.79 31.94
C LEU A 484 29.97 8.57 31.68
N ASP A 485 30.65 8.25 30.57
CA ASP A 485 31.93 8.87 30.19
C ASP A 485 31.78 10.37 29.85
N GLU A 486 30.58 10.80 29.49
CA GLU A 486 30.26 12.19 29.14
C GLU A 486 29.67 13.00 30.31
N LEU A 487 29.72 12.47 31.54
CA LEU A 487 29.29 13.21 32.72
C LEU A 487 30.22 14.40 33.03
N PRO A 488 29.66 15.56 33.43
CA PRO A 488 28.25 15.79 33.78
C PRO A 488 27.32 16.15 32.61
N GLY A 489 27.82 16.27 31.38
CA GLY A 489 27.10 16.82 30.23
C GLY A 489 25.85 16.02 29.80
N ARG A 490 25.82 14.71 30.06
CA ARG A 490 24.71 13.79 29.70
C ARG A 490 24.04 13.10 30.88
N GLN A 491 23.91 13.81 32.00
CA GLN A 491 23.34 13.23 33.23
C GLN A 491 21.90 12.74 33.03
N GLN A 492 21.10 13.46 32.24
CA GLN A 492 19.70 13.12 32.01
C GLN A 492 19.58 11.84 31.16
N GLU A 493 20.34 11.73 30.08
CA GLU A 493 20.36 10.54 29.21
C GLU A 493 20.85 9.30 29.97
N PHE A 494 21.87 9.46 30.81
CA PHE A 494 22.34 8.37 31.67
C PHE A 494 21.24 7.87 32.63
N LEU A 495 20.50 8.78 33.27
CA LEU A 495 19.41 8.43 34.17
C LEU A 495 18.25 7.76 33.42
N GLU A 496 17.89 8.27 32.24
CA GLU A 496 16.89 7.66 31.37
C GLU A 496 17.28 6.23 30.98
N GLU A 497 18.55 6.01 30.63
CA GLU A 497 19.08 4.70 30.24
C GLU A 497 19.02 3.69 31.39
N LEU A 498 19.35 4.11 32.62
CA LEU A 498 19.21 3.28 33.82
C LEU A 498 17.74 2.94 34.12
N GLN A 499 16.85 3.93 34.02
CA GLN A 499 15.42 3.73 34.26
C GLN A 499 14.83 2.78 33.23
N ALA A 500 15.10 2.99 31.94
CA ALA A 500 14.67 2.10 30.87
C ALA A 500 15.17 0.65 31.09
N THR A 501 16.37 0.47 31.65
CA THR A 501 16.93 -0.85 31.99
C THR A 501 16.13 -1.50 33.11
N ALA A 502 15.82 -0.75 34.16
CA ALA A 502 15.01 -1.25 35.28
C ALA A 502 13.63 -1.73 34.82
N VAL A 503 12.94 -0.98 33.94
CA VAL A 503 11.62 -1.37 33.41
C VAL A 503 11.69 -2.61 32.51
N THR A 504 12.85 -2.90 31.91
CA THR A 504 13.03 -4.03 30.98
C THR A 504 13.48 -5.32 31.68
N SER A 505 13.97 -5.23 32.93
CA SER A 505 14.45 -6.39 33.70
C SER A 505 13.47 -7.59 33.73
N PRO A 506 12.14 -7.41 33.90
CA PRO A 506 11.19 -8.53 33.86
C PRO A 506 11.21 -9.27 32.52
N LEU A 507 11.31 -8.54 31.40
CA LEU A 507 11.38 -9.14 30.07
C LEU A 507 12.68 -9.94 29.91
N LEU A 508 13.82 -9.41 30.34
CA LEU A 508 15.09 -10.12 30.26
C LEU A 508 15.08 -11.43 31.07
N ARG A 509 14.43 -11.45 32.24
CA ARG A 509 14.24 -12.69 33.02
C ARG A 509 13.38 -13.70 32.27
N LEU A 510 12.31 -13.26 31.61
CA LEU A 510 11.47 -14.13 30.77
C LEU A 510 12.27 -14.75 29.62
N LEU A 511 13.09 -13.95 28.94
CA LEU A 511 13.92 -14.44 27.82
C LEU A 511 15.03 -15.38 28.29
N ALA A 512 15.63 -15.13 29.46
CA ALA A 512 16.65 -15.99 30.06
C ALA A 512 16.12 -17.40 30.37
N MET A 513 14.83 -17.54 30.73
CA MET A 513 14.20 -18.86 30.94
C MET A 513 14.01 -19.67 29.65
N MET A 514 14.27 -19.09 28.47
CA MET A 514 14.12 -19.75 27.16
C MET A 514 15.46 -20.22 26.54
N LEU A 515 16.58 -20.02 27.25
CA LEU A 515 17.93 -20.49 26.89
C LEU A 515 18.13 -21.97 27.23
#